data_AF-A0A942FB57-F1
#
_entry.id   AF-A0A942FB57-F1
#
_cell.length_a   1.000
_cell.length_b   1.000
_cell.length_c   1.000
_cell.angle_alpha   90.00
_cell.angle_beta   90.00
_cell.angle_gamma   90.00
#
_symmetry.space_group_name_H-M   'P 1'
#
loop_
_entity.id
_entity.type
_entity.pdbx_description
1 polymer ?
#
loop_
_entity_poly.entity_id
_entity_poly.type
_entity_poly.pdbx_seq_one_letter_code
_entity_poly.pdbx_strand_id
1 'polypeptide(L)'
;MTTSKMTDENKNIDKKNDVPNQVYVQLIDGTSAWVPTNVQKLSENEYLILPENEFDENNPKYLFEFIPGDIVALAQQTFQDGTIGLVCKQLLKPSNRPEKKYFDFLFKATLGNIEINRTTIDYYKIEIEKIKQQQSAGQYFYPAILTTIDQLEKCAL
;
A
#
# COMPACT_ATOMS: atom_id res chain seq x y z
N MET A 1 -22.34 62.50 -17.98
CA MET A 1 -20.94 62.17 -17.64
C MET A 1 -20.93 62.13 -16.12
N THR A 2 -20.77 60.97 -15.47
CA THR A 2 -19.53 60.17 -15.43
C THR A 2 -19.88 58.71 -15.18
N THR A 3 -19.32 57.82 -16.01
CA THR A 3 -19.33 56.37 -15.84
C THR A 3 -18.25 55.95 -14.85
N SER A 4 -18.62 55.26 -13.77
CA SER A 4 -17.69 54.41 -13.01
C SER A 4 -17.90 52.96 -13.45
N LYS A 5 -16.98 52.49 -14.29
CA LYS A 5 -16.69 51.07 -14.54
C LYS A 5 -15.40 50.71 -13.80
N MET A 6 -15.23 49.41 -13.56
CA MET A 6 -14.03 48.70 -13.08
C MET A 6 -13.95 48.64 -11.54
N THR A 7 -13.82 47.48 -10.90
CA THR A 7 -13.36 46.16 -11.37
C THR A 7 -13.82 45.10 -10.39
N ASP A 8 -14.64 44.15 -10.85
CA ASP A 8 -14.78 42.87 -10.17
C ASP A 8 -13.51 42.07 -10.46
N GLU A 9 -12.69 41.90 -9.42
CA GLU A 9 -11.55 40.99 -9.43
C GLU A 9 -12.09 39.57 -9.61
N ASN A 10 -12.12 39.14 -10.87
CA ASN A 10 -12.38 37.78 -11.27
C ASN A 10 -11.23 36.91 -10.74
N LYS A 11 -11.37 36.42 -9.49
CA LYS A 11 -10.55 35.36 -8.92
C LYS A 11 -10.74 34.15 -9.83
N ASN A 12 -9.87 34.05 -10.81
CA ASN A 12 -9.62 32.84 -11.55
C ASN A 12 -8.97 31.87 -10.55
N ILE A 13 -9.82 31.21 -9.76
CA ILE A 13 -9.43 30.07 -8.96
C ILE A 13 -9.09 29.02 -10.00
N ASP A 14 -7.81 28.95 -10.35
CA ASP A 14 -7.22 27.80 -11.01
C ASP A 14 -7.65 26.58 -10.19
N LYS A 15 -8.72 25.94 -10.65
CA LYS A 15 -8.95 24.52 -10.38
C LYS A 15 -7.79 23.83 -11.09
N LYS A 16 -6.66 23.79 -10.39
CA LYS A 16 -5.55 22.92 -10.72
C LYS A 16 -6.18 21.53 -10.73
N ASN A 17 -6.48 21.04 -11.92
CA ASN A 17 -6.91 19.68 -12.12
C ASN A 17 -5.77 18.82 -11.55
N ASP A 18 -5.94 18.34 -10.33
CA ASP A 18 -5.11 17.29 -9.73
C ASP A 18 -5.39 16.04 -10.55
N VAL A 19 -4.77 15.96 -11.72
CA VAL A 19 -4.67 14.71 -12.46
C VAL A 19 -3.89 13.78 -11.53
N PRO A 20 -4.47 12.66 -11.07
CA PRO A 20 -3.74 11.73 -10.24
C PRO A 20 -2.47 11.32 -10.98
N ASN A 21 -1.34 11.44 -10.30
CA ASN A 21 -0.10 10.94 -10.88
C ASN A 21 -0.20 9.42 -10.82
N GLN A 22 -0.02 8.75 -11.94
CA GLN A 22 0.12 7.30 -11.96
C GLN A 22 1.55 6.94 -11.56
N VAL A 23 1.67 6.08 -10.56
CA VAL A 23 2.92 5.49 -10.09
C VAL A 23 2.74 3.97 -10.04
N TYR A 24 3.79 3.22 -9.75
CA TYR A 24 3.70 1.78 -9.61
C TYR A 24 3.81 1.34 -8.16
N VAL A 25 2.97 0.40 -7.75
CA VAL A 25 3.09 -0.30 -6.46
C VAL A 25 3.45 -1.76 -6.69
N GLN A 26 4.24 -2.34 -5.79
CA GLN A 26 4.55 -3.76 -5.86
C GLN A 26 3.32 -4.58 -5.44
N LEU A 27 3.01 -5.59 -6.25
CA LEU A 27 1.95 -6.56 -6.03
C LEU A 27 2.54 -7.97 -6.04
N ILE A 28 2.04 -8.84 -5.16
CA ILE A 28 2.25 -10.29 -5.25
C ILE A 28 0.92 -10.95 -5.62
N ASP A 29 0.90 -11.66 -6.75
CA ASP A 29 -0.25 -12.40 -7.28
C ASP A 29 0.06 -13.88 -7.62
N GLY A 30 1.22 -14.36 -7.15
CA GLY A 30 1.85 -15.60 -7.57
C GLY A 30 3.30 -15.36 -8.00
N THR A 31 3.56 -14.18 -8.56
CA THR A 31 4.89 -13.60 -8.75
C THR A 31 4.90 -12.17 -8.22
N SER A 32 6.08 -11.55 -8.15
CA SER A 32 6.19 -10.10 -7.93
C SER A 32 5.91 -9.37 -9.25
N ALA A 33 5.01 -8.39 -9.20
CA ALA A 33 4.65 -7.51 -10.31
C ALA A 33 4.64 -6.03 -9.87
N TRP A 34 4.71 -5.14 -10.85
CA TRP A 34 4.50 -3.70 -10.66
C TRP A 34 3.18 -3.33 -11.32
N VAL A 35 2.24 -2.82 -10.54
CA VAL A 35 0.91 -2.42 -11.05
C VAL A 35 0.71 -0.92 -10.92
N PRO A 36 0.08 -0.28 -11.91
CA PRO A 36 -0.18 1.15 -11.85
C PRO A 36 -1.15 1.46 -10.71
N THR A 37 -0.92 2.57 -10.01
CA THR A 37 -1.83 3.09 -9.00
C THR A 37 -1.83 4.62 -8.98
N ASN A 38 -2.97 5.18 -8.65
CA ASN A 38 -3.21 6.61 -8.56
C ASN A 38 -2.74 7.15 -7.21
N VAL A 39 -1.93 8.22 -7.26
CA VAL A 39 -1.54 8.97 -6.07
C VAL A 39 -1.90 10.44 -6.17
N GLN A 40 -2.20 11.03 -5.01
CA GLN A 40 -2.28 12.47 -4.82
C GLN A 40 -0.97 12.97 -4.21
N LYS A 41 -0.32 13.95 -4.86
CA LYS A 41 0.87 14.59 -4.30
C LYS A 41 0.46 15.50 -3.14
N LEU A 42 1.00 15.27 -1.94
CA LEU A 42 0.75 16.09 -0.76
C LEU A 42 1.83 17.15 -0.55
N SER A 43 3.09 16.78 -0.76
CA SER A 43 4.26 17.65 -0.67
C SER A 43 5.35 17.18 -1.65
N GLU A 44 6.55 17.75 -1.62
CA GLU A 44 7.63 17.44 -2.57
C GLU A 44 7.93 15.93 -2.64
N ASN A 45 7.93 15.24 -1.49
CA ASN A 45 8.32 13.85 -1.34
C ASN A 45 7.23 12.95 -0.72
N GLU A 46 6.00 13.46 -0.56
CA GLU A 46 4.89 12.73 0.06
C GLU A 46 3.73 12.56 -0.91
N TYR A 47 3.32 11.31 -1.09
CA TYR A 47 2.29 10.92 -2.05
C TYR A 47 1.28 10.01 -1.35
N LEU A 48 0.01 10.40 -1.35
CA LEU A 48 -1.10 9.62 -0.82
C LEU A 48 -1.60 8.62 -1.86
N ILE A 49 -1.62 7.33 -1.54
CA ILE A 49 -2.23 6.30 -2.38
C ILE A 49 -3.74 6.45 -2.33
N LEU A 50 -4.36 6.66 -3.49
CA LEU A 50 -5.80 6.83 -3.62
C LEU A 50 -6.51 5.48 -3.71
N PRO A 51 -7.78 5.39 -3.29
CA PRO A 51 -8.60 4.23 -3.56
C PRO A 51 -8.78 4.00 -5.06
N GLU A 52 -8.58 2.76 -5.49
CA GLU A 52 -8.83 2.32 -6.87
C GLU A 52 -9.78 1.12 -6.87
N ASN A 53 -10.43 0.88 -8.01
CA ASN A 53 -11.36 -0.23 -8.17
C ASN A 53 -10.68 -1.60 -8.09
N GLU A 54 -9.35 -1.68 -8.26
CA GLU A 54 -8.60 -2.93 -8.32
C GLU A 54 -8.09 -3.43 -6.95
N PHE A 55 -8.06 -2.56 -5.93
CA PHE A 55 -7.74 -2.99 -4.58
C PHE A 55 -8.96 -3.65 -3.92
N ASP A 56 -8.96 -4.98 -3.88
CA ASP A 56 -9.96 -5.76 -3.14
C ASP A 56 -9.39 -6.25 -1.81
N GLU A 57 -9.81 -5.61 -0.72
CA GLU A 57 -9.43 -5.96 0.65
C GLU A 57 -9.84 -7.38 1.07
N ASN A 58 -10.77 -8.01 0.35
CA ASN A 58 -11.25 -9.35 0.62
C ASN A 58 -10.55 -10.42 -0.23
N ASN A 59 -9.60 -10.04 -1.09
CA ASN A 59 -8.90 -10.98 -1.96
C ASN A 59 -7.46 -11.23 -1.50
N PRO A 60 -7.20 -12.27 -0.69
CA PRO A 60 -5.86 -12.57 -0.17
C PRO A 60 -4.89 -13.13 -1.22
N LYS A 61 -5.32 -13.24 -2.49
CA LYS A 61 -4.42 -13.59 -3.61
C LYS A 61 -3.65 -12.39 -4.13
N TYR A 62 -4.11 -11.17 -3.88
CA TYR A 62 -3.47 -9.95 -4.36
C TYR A 62 -2.91 -9.19 -3.17
N LEU A 63 -1.60 -9.32 -2.95
CA LEU A 63 -0.92 -8.69 -1.82
C LEU A 63 -0.16 -7.46 -2.29
N PHE A 64 -0.70 -6.28 -2.01
CA PHE A 64 -0.07 -5.00 -2.30
C PHE A 64 0.91 -4.62 -1.17
N GLU A 65 2.08 -4.10 -1.54
CA GLU A 65 3.06 -3.57 -0.57
C GLU A 65 2.50 -2.39 0.23
N PHE A 66 1.83 -1.48 -0.48
CA PHE A 66 1.19 -0.31 0.07
C PHE A 66 -0.27 -0.28 -0.38
N ILE A 67 -1.15 0.19 0.50
CA ILE A 67 -2.60 0.14 0.28
C ILE A 67 -3.20 1.54 0.25
N PRO A 68 -4.43 1.71 -0.27
CA PRO A 68 -5.09 3.02 -0.28
C PRO A 68 -5.15 3.68 1.10
N GLY A 69 -4.73 4.94 1.15
CA GLY A 69 -4.59 5.74 2.36
C GLY A 69 -3.16 5.80 2.93
N ASP A 70 -2.24 4.96 2.47
CA ASP A 70 -0.82 5.05 2.82
C ASP A 70 -0.22 6.31 2.20
N ILE A 71 0.68 6.98 2.92
CA ILE A 71 1.52 8.06 2.38
C ILE A 71 2.91 7.50 2.18
N VAL A 72 3.42 7.62 0.96
CA VAL A 72 4.68 7.01 0.53
C VAL A 72 5.62 8.04 -0.08
N ALA A 73 6.91 7.73 -0.04
CA ALA A 73 7.91 8.33 -0.91
C ALA A 73 8.03 7.51 -2.19
N LEU A 74 8.34 8.18 -3.29
CA LEU A 74 8.55 7.55 -4.59
C LEU A 74 10.04 7.43 -4.91
N ALA A 75 10.39 6.48 -5.78
CA ALA A 75 11.72 6.39 -6.38
C ALA A 75 11.61 6.06 -7.88
N GLN A 76 12.67 6.37 -8.64
CA GLN A 76 12.79 5.90 -10.02
C GLN A 76 13.20 4.42 -10.03
N GLN A 77 12.60 3.66 -10.94
CA GLN A 77 12.89 2.26 -11.20
C GLN A 77 13.06 2.05 -12.70
N THR A 78 14.13 1.34 -13.09
CA THR A 78 14.26 0.78 -14.44
C THR A 78 13.58 -0.59 -14.48
N PHE A 79 12.60 -0.76 -15.36
CA PHE A 79 11.89 -2.03 -15.55
C PHE A 79 12.66 -2.96 -16.48
N GLN A 80 12.19 -4.22 -16.57
CA GLN A 80 12.86 -5.27 -17.35
C GLN A 80 12.94 -4.95 -18.85
N ASP A 81 12.00 -4.16 -19.37
CA ASP A 81 11.98 -3.68 -20.76
C ASP A 81 12.88 -2.45 -21.00
N GLY A 82 13.59 -1.99 -19.96
CA GLY A 82 14.46 -0.81 -20.00
C GLY A 82 13.73 0.52 -19.81
N THR A 83 12.40 0.52 -19.65
CA THR A 83 11.64 1.74 -19.37
C THR A 83 11.90 2.22 -17.94
N ILE A 84 11.73 3.53 -17.71
CA ILE A 84 11.89 4.15 -16.39
C ILE A 84 10.53 4.62 -15.93
N GLY A 85 10.13 4.24 -14.71
CA GLY A 85 8.92 4.75 -14.06
C GLY A 85 9.14 5.10 -12.60
N LEU A 86 8.12 5.67 -11.98
CA LEU A 86 8.09 5.98 -10.55
C LEU A 86 7.40 4.85 -9.80
N VAL A 87 8.07 4.31 -8.78
CA VAL A 87 7.52 3.29 -7.89
C VAL A 87 7.32 3.86 -6.49
N CYS A 88 6.30 3.40 -5.79
CA CYS A 88 6.20 3.54 -4.34
C CYS A 88 7.41 2.82 -3.71
N LYS A 89 8.20 3.54 -2.91
CA LYS A 89 9.47 3.01 -2.40
C LYS A 89 9.50 2.83 -0.90
N GLN A 90 8.87 3.73 -0.16
CA GLN A 90 8.95 3.77 1.29
C GLN A 90 7.63 4.26 1.87
N LEU A 91 7.13 3.54 2.87
CA LEU A 91 6.04 4.01 3.71
C LEU A 91 6.52 5.14 4.60
N LEU A 92 5.93 6.32 4.46
CA LEU A 92 6.17 7.48 5.32
C LEU A 92 5.13 7.55 6.45
N LYS A 93 3.87 7.29 6.12
CA LYS A 93 2.78 7.22 7.10
C LYS A 93 1.78 6.14 6.71
N PRO A 94 1.43 5.21 7.63
CA PRO A 94 0.43 4.20 7.37
C PRO A 94 -0.96 4.80 7.23
N SER A 95 -1.81 4.17 6.41
CA SER A 95 -3.24 4.41 6.36
C SER A 95 -3.89 4.17 7.73
N ASN A 96 -4.99 4.87 7.98
CA ASN A 96 -5.82 4.65 9.18
C ASN A 96 -6.74 3.42 9.04
N ARG A 97 -6.48 2.52 8.07
CA ARG A 97 -7.29 1.33 7.85
C ARG A 97 -7.07 0.35 9.01
N PRO A 98 -8.14 -0.20 9.64
CA PRO A 98 -8.00 -1.17 10.72
C PRO A 98 -7.14 -2.38 10.35
N GLU A 99 -7.23 -2.79 9.08
CA GLU A 99 -6.58 -3.96 8.51
C GLU A 99 -5.15 -3.68 7.97
N LYS A 100 -4.61 -2.47 8.11
CA LYS A 100 -3.30 -2.12 7.53
C LYS A 100 -2.19 -3.08 7.97
N LYS A 101 -2.20 -3.44 9.26
CA LYS A 101 -1.20 -4.34 9.83
C LYS A 101 -1.34 -5.77 9.34
N TYR A 102 -2.57 -6.23 9.11
CA TYR A 102 -2.86 -7.51 8.48
C TYR A 102 -2.29 -7.58 7.07
N PHE A 103 -2.57 -6.58 6.22
CA PHE A 103 -2.01 -6.55 4.85
C PHE A 103 -0.48 -6.47 4.84
N ASP A 104 0.11 -5.66 5.73
CA ASP A 104 1.56 -5.55 5.90
C ASP A 104 2.19 -6.90 6.27
N PHE A 105 1.56 -7.66 7.18
CA PHE A 105 2.00 -8.99 7.54
C PHE A 105 1.94 -9.96 6.36
N LEU A 106 0.80 -10.04 5.67
CA LEU A 106 0.65 -10.96 4.52
C LEU A 106 1.72 -10.70 3.46
N PHE A 107 1.94 -9.43 3.10
CA PHE A 107 2.93 -9.04 2.10
C PHE A 107 4.35 -9.40 2.54
N LYS A 108 4.78 -8.95 3.73
CA LYS A 108 6.14 -9.18 4.22
C LYS A 108 6.42 -10.66 4.49
N ALA A 109 5.46 -11.39 5.05
CA ALA A 109 5.60 -12.83 5.30
C ALA A 109 5.74 -13.61 3.98
N THR A 110 5.02 -13.20 2.92
CA THR A 110 5.16 -13.81 1.59
C THR A 110 6.55 -13.60 1.00
N LEU A 111 7.20 -12.46 1.28
CA LEU A 111 8.57 -12.18 0.86
C LEU A 111 9.64 -12.77 1.78
N GLY A 112 9.27 -13.37 2.93
CA GLY A 112 10.23 -13.79 3.94
C GLY A 112 10.92 -12.63 4.68
N ASN A 113 10.32 -11.44 4.66
CA ASN A 113 10.84 -10.21 5.26
C ASN A 113 10.34 -9.96 6.69
N ILE A 114 9.82 -11.00 7.35
CA ILE A 114 9.40 -10.95 8.75
C ILE A 114 10.51 -11.54 9.62
N GLU A 115 10.96 -10.78 10.62
CA GLU A 115 11.97 -11.24 11.55
C GLU A 115 11.39 -12.28 12.54
N ILE A 116 12.05 -13.43 12.69
CA ILE A 116 11.56 -14.53 13.52
C ILE A 116 12.06 -14.37 14.97
N ASN A 117 11.26 -13.68 15.79
CA ASN A 117 11.55 -13.50 17.22
C ASN A 117 10.27 -13.27 18.06
N ARG A 118 10.41 -13.22 19.39
CA ARG A 118 9.29 -13.02 20.32
C ARG A 118 8.61 -11.65 20.21
N THR A 119 9.36 -10.59 19.89
CA THR A 119 8.80 -9.26 19.70
C THR A 119 7.89 -9.19 18.48
N THR A 120 8.26 -9.87 17.39
CA THR A 120 7.47 -9.94 16.16
C THR A 120 6.14 -10.67 16.37
N ILE A 121 6.14 -11.81 17.08
CA ILE A 121 4.89 -12.53 17.36
C ILE A 121 3.95 -11.70 18.23
N ASP A 122 4.46 -11.02 19.27
CA ASP A 122 3.65 -10.14 20.10
C ASP A 122 3.10 -8.97 19.28
N TYR A 123 3.90 -8.42 18.37
CA TYR A 123 3.45 -7.39 17.46
C TYR A 123 2.31 -7.91 16.58
N TYR A 124 2.47 -9.00 15.83
CA TYR A 124 1.46 -9.48 14.86
C TYR A 124 0.42 -10.46 15.43
N LYS A 125 0.29 -10.57 16.75
CA LYS A 125 -0.55 -11.60 17.40
C LYS A 125 -1.99 -11.63 16.88
N ILE A 126 -2.62 -10.46 16.72
CA ILE A 126 -4.01 -10.36 16.26
C ILE A 126 -4.12 -10.82 14.81
N GLU A 127 -3.18 -10.40 13.97
CA GLU A 127 -3.13 -10.77 12.55
C GLU A 127 -2.91 -12.27 12.37
N ILE A 128 -2.02 -12.87 13.16
CA ILE A 128 -1.74 -14.31 13.14
C ILE A 128 -2.99 -15.12 13.50
N GLU A 129 -3.68 -14.75 14.59
CA GLU A 129 -4.92 -15.42 15.00
C GLU A 129 -6.02 -15.28 13.94
N LYS A 130 -6.14 -14.11 13.31
CA LYS A 130 -7.06 -13.90 12.19
C LYS A 130 -6.76 -14.84 11.01
N ILE A 131 -5.50 -14.96 10.62
CA ILE A 131 -5.06 -15.86 9.52
C ILE A 131 -5.41 -17.31 9.85
N LYS A 132 -5.15 -17.76 11.08
CA LYS A 132 -5.49 -19.12 11.54
C LYS A 132 -6.99 -19.41 11.47
N GLN A 133 -7.81 -18.46 11.92
CA GLN A 133 -9.27 -18.58 11.86
C GLN A 133 -9.75 -18.68 10.40
N GLN A 134 -9.24 -17.82 9.53
CA GLN A 134 -9.58 -17.83 8.10
C GLN A 134 -9.11 -19.12 7.42
N GLN A 135 -7.91 -19.60 7.73
CA GLN A 135 -7.38 -20.87 7.20
C GLN A 135 -8.27 -22.05 7.62
N SER A 136 -8.67 -22.09 8.90
CA SER A 136 -9.57 -23.13 9.43
C SER A 136 -10.97 -23.07 8.79
N ALA A 137 -11.39 -21.89 8.33
CA ALA A 137 -12.62 -21.69 7.57
C ALA A 137 -12.48 -22.00 6.06
N GLY A 138 -11.31 -22.48 5.60
CA GLY A 138 -11.06 -22.88 4.21
C GLY A 138 -10.46 -21.79 3.32
N GLN A 139 -10.05 -20.65 3.89
CA GLN A 139 -9.32 -19.62 3.15
C GLN A 139 -7.92 -20.11 2.77
N TYR A 140 -7.55 -19.92 1.51
CA TYR A 140 -6.19 -20.22 1.03
C TYR A 140 -5.26 -19.01 1.25
N PHE A 141 -4.06 -19.31 1.70
CA PHE A 141 -2.94 -18.36 1.89
C PHE A 141 -1.70 -18.86 1.16
N TYR A 142 -0.78 -17.95 0.86
CA TYR A 142 0.54 -18.33 0.36
C TYR A 142 1.27 -19.21 1.38
N PRO A 143 1.93 -20.31 0.96
CA PRO A 143 2.63 -21.22 1.88
C PRO A 143 3.69 -20.53 2.75
N ALA A 144 4.33 -19.47 2.22
CA ALA A 144 5.32 -18.68 2.95
C ALA A 144 4.72 -17.98 4.19
N ILE A 145 3.46 -17.55 4.12
CA ILE A 145 2.75 -16.93 5.26
C ILE A 145 2.58 -17.95 6.38
N LEU A 146 2.10 -19.15 6.05
CA LEU A 146 1.89 -20.22 7.02
C LEU A 146 3.22 -20.69 7.63
N THR A 147 4.25 -20.82 6.80
CA THR A 147 5.61 -21.17 7.25
C THR A 147 6.15 -20.12 8.23
N THR A 148 5.92 -18.84 7.97
CA THR A 148 6.34 -17.74 8.85
C THR A 148 5.64 -17.81 10.20
N ILE A 149 4.33 -18.09 10.21
CA ILE A 149 3.54 -18.28 11.45
C ILE A 149 4.10 -19.44 12.27
N ASP A 150 4.30 -20.60 11.64
CA ASP A 150 4.85 -21.79 12.32
C ASP A 150 6.23 -21.53 12.94
N GLN A 151 7.07 -20.74 12.26
CA GLN A 151 8.40 -20.36 12.75
C GLN A 151 8.31 -19.41 13.94
N LEU A 152 7.44 -18.39 13.87
CA LEU A 152 7.21 -17.44 14.97
C LEU A 152 6.72 -18.13 16.23
N GLU A 153 5.82 -19.10 16.11
CA GLU A 153 5.24 -19.83 17.25
C GLU A 153 6.25 -20.73 17.95
N LYS A 154 7.17 -21.33 17.19
CA LYS A 154 8.28 -22.10 17.77
C LYS A 154 9.21 -21.24 18.62
N CYS A 155 9.32 -19.94 18.34
CA CYS A 155 10.10 -19.00 19.14
C CYS A 155 9.38 -18.52 20.41
N ALA A 156 8.05 -18.68 20.47
CA ALA A 156 7.24 -18.29 21.62
C ALA A 156 7.19 -19.38 22.72
N LEU A 157 7.47 -20.63 22.34
CA LEU A 157 7.72 -21.74 23.26
C LEU A 157 9.08 -21.58 23.98
#